data_AF-A0A835I7B1-F1
#
_entry.id   AF-A0A835I7B1-F1
#
_cell.length_a   1.000
_cell.length_b   1.000
_cell.length_c   1.000
_cell.angle_alpha   90.00
_cell.angle_beta   90.00
_cell.angle_gamma   90.00
#
_symmetry.space_group_name_H-M   'P 1'
#
loop_
_entity.id
_entity.type
_entity.pdbx_description
1 polymer ?
#
loop_
_entity_poly.entity_id
_entity_poly.type
_entity_poly.pdbx_seq_one_letter_code
_entity_poly.pdbx_strand_id
1 'polypeptide(L)'
;MARGNASALAMEMTKWFDTNYHFIVPELGPDQILLRLQKSKGPKVQGGQALGIDTVPVLVGPVSYLLLSKPAKGVEKSFSLLSLIGKILPIYKEVVGEPAWPVLLGFSLMSPPSPRTLNPTNYKHLQAPARARVIPYRVDSHRGNIFCFLVDGRNIRANDLAASPQDSAGALEGIVGKDKLVVSTSTSLLHTAVDLVNETKLDDEIKSWLAFAAQKVVEVNALAKALAGQKDEVPLPIFISAEVRGCPQSTEVRYSASM
;
A
#
# COMPACT_ATOMS: atom_id res chain seq x y z
N MET A 1 -25.55 10.22 0.42
CA MET A 1 -24.10 10.43 0.20
C MET A 1 -23.60 9.68 -1.02
N ALA A 2 -23.36 8.36 -0.97
CA ALA A 2 -22.65 7.66 -2.05
C ALA A 2 -23.31 7.67 -3.44
N ARG A 3 -24.64 7.58 -3.50
CA ARG A 3 -25.38 7.42 -4.77
C ARG A 3 -26.67 8.23 -4.86
N GLY A 4 -26.85 9.17 -3.91
CA GLY A 4 -28.08 9.96 -3.81
C GLY A 4 -29.32 9.12 -3.53
N ASN A 5 -30.48 9.75 -3.61
CA ASN A 5 -31.81 9.16 -3.64
C ASN A 5 -32.79 10.14 -4.33
N ALA A 6 -34.09 9.83 -4.32
CA ALA A 6 -35.12 10.66 -4.97
C ALA A 6 -35.18 12.11 -4.47
N SER A 7 -34.67 12.38 -3.27
CA SER A 7 -34.79 13.68 -2.59
C SER A 7 -33.45 14.36 -2.32
N ALA A 8 -32.32 13.70 -2.57
CA ALA A 8 -30.99 14.21 -2.27
C ALA A 8 -29.96 13.73 -3.29
N LEU A 9 -29.12 14.66 -3.77
CA LEU A 9 -28.06 14.35 -4.71
C LEU A 9 -26.95 13.52 -4.07
N ALA A 10 -26.22 12.78 -4.92
CA ALA A 10 -24.98 12.14 -4.54
C ALA A 10 -23.90 13.19 -4.24
N MET A 11 -22.97 12.84 -3.37
CA MET A 11 -21.75 13.64 -3.17
C MET A 11 -20.81 13.49 -4.36
N GLU A 12 -19.92 14.45 -4.54
CA GLU A 12 -18.88 14.38 -5.56
C GLU A 12 -17.99 13.16 -5.38
N MET A 13 -17.58 12.58 -6.50
CA MET A 13 -16.59 11.53 -6.57
C MET A 13 -15.44 11.98 -7.48
N THR A 14 -14.20 11.74 -7.04
CA THR A 14 -13.00 12.06 -7.82
C THR A 14 -11.97 10.94 -7.75
N LYS A 15 -10.93 11.00 -8.61
CA LYS A 15 -9.88 9.99 -8.66
C LYS A 15 -9.13 9.91 -7.33
N TRP A 16 -8.88 8.69 -6.89
CA TRP A 16 -8.01 8.37 -5.78
C TRP A 16 -6.57 8.41 -6.28
N PHE A 17 -5.95 9.59 -6.16
CA PHE A 17 -4.60 9.88 -6.66
C PHE A 17 -4.46 9.52 -8.15
N ASP A 18 -3.37 8.89 -8.54
CA ASP A 18 -3.06 8.44 -9.90
C ASP A 18 -3.58 7.01 -10.19
N THR A 19 -4.56 6.53 -9.43
CA THR A 19 -5.18 5.22 -9.63
C THR A 19 -6.46 5.32 -10.47
N ASN A 20 -6.99 4.15 -10.88
CA ASN A 20 -8.32 4.04 -11.49
C ASN A 20 -9.45 3.96 -10.46
N TYR A 21 -9.12 4.03 -9.16
CA TYR A 21 -10.11 4.07 -8.09
C TYR A 21 -10.62 5.49 -7.89
N HIS A 22 -11.83 5.58 -7.35
CA HIS A 22 -12.46 6.84 -7.04
C HIS A 22 -12.94 6.85 -5.58
N PHE A 23 -12.96 8.02 -4.97
CA PHE A 23 -13.45 8.22 -3.61
C PHE A 23 -14.50 9.34 -3.57
N ILE A 24 -15.36 9.28 -2.58
CA ILE A 24 -16.36 10.32 -2.31
C ILE A 24 -15.66 11.46 -1.57
N VAL A 25 -15.67 12.66 -2.15
CA VAL A 25 -15.01 13.83 -1.58
C VAL A 25 -15.81 14.33 -0.37
N PRO A 26 -15.24 14.32 0.86
CA PRO A 26 -15.96 14.84 2.01
C PRO A 26 -16.22 16.35 1.87
N GLU A 27 -17.42 16.79 2.19
CA GLU A 27 -17.81 18.21 2.17
C GLU A 27 -17.91 18.71 3.61
N LEU A 28 -17.07 19.68 3.98
CA LEU A 28 -16.87 20.13 5.35
C LEU A 28 -17.08 21.65 5.48
N GLY A 29 -17.62 22.09 6.62
CA GLY A 29 -17.77 23.51 6.97
C GLY A 29 -17.34 23.83 8.41
N PRO A 30 -17.28 25.12 8.78
CA PRO A 30 -16.88 25.55 10.12
C PRO A 30 -17.86 25.09 11.20
N ASP A 31 -19.16 25.08 10.90
CA ASP A 31 -20.24 24.69 11.83
C ASP A 31 -20.52 23.18 11.84
N GLN A 32 -19.69 22.39 11.15
CA GLN A 32 -19.88 20.95 11.08
C GLN A 32 -19.80 20.33 12.48
N ILE A 33 -20.92 19.78 12.94
CA ILE A 33 -20.96 18.95 14.14
C ILE A 33 -20.44 17.57 13.75
N LEU A 34 -19.19 17.30 14.11
CA LEU A 34 -18.57 16.01 13.86
C LEU A 34 -18.98 15.05 14.97
N LEU A 35 -20.00 14.24 14.69
CA LEU A 35 -20.49 13.22 15.60
C LEU A 35 -19.86 11.87 15.27
N ARG A 36 -19.48 11.13 16.31
CA ARG A 36 -19.25 9.69 16.20
C ARG A 36 -20.59 9.00 15.99
N LEU A 37 -20.78 8.37 14.83
CA LEU A 37 -21.91 7.46 14.64
C LEU A 37 -21.73 6.25 15.57
N GLN A 38 -22.51 6.19 16.66
CA GLN A 38 -22.43 5.11 17.66
C GLN A 38 -22.76 3.70 17.13
N LYS A 39 -23.25 3.57 15.89
CA LYS A 39 -23.54 2.28 15.25
C LYS A 39 -22.47 1.86 14.25
N SER A 40 -21.25 1.69 14.74
CA SER A 40 -20.25 0.81 14.14
C SER A 40 -19.12 0.70 15.14
N LYS A 41 -19.03 -0.43 15.82
CA LYS A 41 -17.84 -0.85 16.57
C LYS A 41 -16.67 -1.00 15.57
N GLY A 42 -16.07 0.13 15.17
CA GLY A 42 -14.92 0.22 14.26
C GLY A 42 -15.11 -0.40 12.87
N PRO A 43 -14.27 -0.06 11.88
CA PRO A 43 -14.25 -0.79 10.62
C PRO A 43 -13.78 -2.23 10.85
N LYS A 44 -14.70 -3.20 10.77
CA LYS A 44 -14.43 -4.64 10.54
C LYS A 44 -13.51 -5.40 11.51
N VAL A 45 -13.07 -4.83 12.63
CA VAL A 45 -12.29 -5.55 13.66
C VAL A 45 -13.08 -6.78 14.19
N GLN A 46 -14.41 -6.69 14.24
CA GLN A 46 -15.29 -7.80 14.64
C GLN A 46 -15.31 -9.00 13.69
N GLY A 47 -15.08 -8.82 12.38
CA GLY A 47 -15.17 -9.93 11.43
C GLY A 47 -14.05 -10.94 11.64
N GLY A 48 -12.83 -10.45 11.86
CA GLY A 48 -11.68 -11.27 12.22
C GLY A 48 -11.77 -11.79 13.66
N GLN A 49 -12.10 -10.92 14.62
CA GLN A 49 -12.18 -11.32 16.04
C GLN A 49 -13.25 -12.40 16.30
N ALA A 50 -14.39 -12.36 15.61
CA ALA A 50 -15.40 -13.41 15.71
C ALA A 50 -14.90 -14.77 15.20
N LEU A 51 -13.86 -14.78 14.37
CA LEU A 51 -13.18 -15.95 13.83
C LEU A 51 -11.85 -16.24 14.54
N GLY A 52 -11.53 -15.53 15.64
CA GLY A 52 -10.25 -15.67 16.35
C GLY A 52 -9.03 -15.12 15.60
N ILE A 53 -9.23 -14.28 14.58
CA ILE A 53 -8.17 -13.65 13.79
C ILE A 53 -7.94 -12.23 14.30
N ASP A 54 -6.74 -12.00 14.82
CA ASP A 54 -6.28 -10.66 15.17
C ASP A 54 -6.07 -9.83 13.89
N THR A 55 -6.69 -8.64 13.86
CA THR A 55 -6.65 -7.75 12.71
C THR A 55 -6.10 -6.39 13.10
N VAL A 56 -5.35 -5.77 12.19
CA VAL A 56 -4.87 -4.40 12.36
C VAL A 56 -5.85 -3.46 11.66
N PRO A 57 -6.56 -2.59 12.39
CA PRO A 57 -7.46 -1.63 11.76
C PRO A 57 -6.69 -0.67 10.85
N VAL A 58 -7.32 -0.24 9.76
CA VAL A 58 -6.75 0.72 8.81
C VAL A 58 -7.65 1.95 8.77
N LEU A 59 -7.08 3.13 9.04
CA LEU A 59 -7.78 4.41 9.00
C LEU A 59 -7.07 5.37 8.05
N VAL A 60 -7.83 6.20 7.33
CA VAL A 60 -7.27 7.36 6.64
C VAL A 60 -6.82 8.36 7.70
N GLY A 61 -5.57 8.83 7.61
CA GLY A 61 -5.01 9.77 8.60
C GLY A 61 -5.82 11.08 8.66
N PRO A 62 -5.92 11.73 9.84
CA PRO A 62 -6.77 12.91 10.03
C PRO A 62 -6.37 14.09 9.12
N VAL A 63 -5.07 14.30 8.92
CA VAL A 63 -4.58 15.35 8.00
C VAL A 63 -4.90 15.00 6.55
N SER A 64 -4.66 13.75 6.12
CA SER A 64 -4.99 13.30 4.77
C SER A 64 -6.49 13.38 4.49
N TYR A 65 -7.34 13.04 5.46
CA TYR A 65 -8.78 13.20 5.35
C TYR A 65 -9.17 14.65 5.07
N LEU A 66 -8.63 15.63 5.82
CA LEU A 66 -8.90 17.05 5.60
C LEU A 66 -8.36 17.56 4.27
N LEU A 67 -7.15 17.14 3.86
CA LEU A 67 -6.56 17.55 2.58
C LEU A 67 -7.27 16.96 1.36
N LEU A 68 -7.91 15.80 1.51
CA LEU A 68 -8.74 15.18 0.48
C LEU A 68 -10.19 15.68 0.49
N SER A 69 -10.50 16.65 1.36
CA SER A 69 -11.84 17.22 1.52
C SER A 69 -12.05 18.51 0.74
N LYS A 70 -13.34 18.81 0.62
CA LYS A 70 -14.07 19.97 0.16
C LYS A 70 -14.57 21.03 1.15
N PRO A 71 -14.46 22.36 0.95
CA PRO A 71 -15.42 23.27 1.58
C PRO A 71 -16.84 22.96 1.07
N ALA A 72 -17.80 22.82 1.97
CA ALA A 72 -19.20 22.61 1.62
C ALA A 72 -19.79 23.83 0.89
N LYS A 73 -20.90 23.64 0.16
CA LYS A 73 -21.56 24.74 -0.56
C LYS A 73 -22.02 25.83 0.43
N GLY A 74 -21.64 27.08 0.14
CA GLY A 74 -21.97 28.23 0.99
C GLY A 74 -20.92 28.57 2.05
N VAL A 75 -19.86 27.77 2.19
CA VAL A 75 -18.73 28.09 3.06
C VAL A 75 -17.84 29.16 2.41
N GLU A 76 -17.34 30.10 3.23
CA GLU A 76 -16.45 31.16 2.75
C GLU A 76 -15.15 30.61 2.13
N LYS A 77 -14.66 31.25 1.06
CA LYS A 77 -13.42 30.83 0.38
C LYS A 77 -12.16 30.95 1.25
N SER A 78 -12.21 31.81 2.28
CA SER A 78 -11.17 32.00 3.29
C SER A 78 -11.05 30.81 4.25
N PHE A 79 -12.05 29.93 4.30
CA PHE A 79 -12.08 28.80 5.21
C PHE A 79 -10.99 27.78 4.88
N SER A 80 -10.15 27.49 5.88
CA SER A 80 -9.15 26.42 5.80
C SER A 80 -9.70 25.13 6.40
N LEU A 81 -9.75 24.06 5.61
CA LEU A 81 -10.15 22.73 6.08
C LEU A 81 -9.26 22.20 7.20
N LEU A 82 -7.97 22.56 7.20
CA LEU A 82 -7.02 22.18 8.24
C LEU A 82 -7.38 22.79 9.61
N SER A 83 -8.16 23.88 9.66
CA SER A 83 -8.67 24.44 10.91
C SER A 83 -9.55 23.45 11.70
N LEU A 84 -10.13 22.45 11.02
CA LEU A 84 -10.94 21.40 11.64
C LEU A 84 -10.13 20.34 12.39
N ILE A 85 -8.79 20.37 12.33
CA ILE A 85 -7.93 19.36 12.96
C ILE A 85 -8.23 19.20 14.45
N GLY A 86 -8.44 20.32 15.17
CA GLY A 86 -8.78 20.31 16.59
C GLY A 86 -10.13 19.65 16.90
N LYS A 87 -11.06 19.63 15.94
CA LYS A 87 -12.38 19.00 16.08
C LYS A 87 -12.35 17.50 15.75
N ILE A 88 -11.55 17.08 14.76
CA ILE A 88 -11.49 15.66 14.37
C ILE A 88 -10.56 14.84 15.27
N LEU A 89 -9.49 15.43 15.81
CA LEU A 89 -8.48 14.69 16.56
C LEU A 89 -9.04 13.98 17.81
N PRO A 90 -9.95 14.57 18.61
CA PRO A 90 -10.61 13.86 19.71
C PRO A 90 -11.35 12.60 19.25
N ILE A 91 -12.04 12.66 18.11
CA ILE A 91 -12.77 11.52 17.54
C ILE A 91 -11.79 10.41 17.13
N TYR A 92 -10.67 10.77 16.50
CA TYR A 92 -9.62 9.79 16.17
C TYR A 92 -9.06 9.12 17.43
N LYS A 93 -8.79 9.87 18.50
CA LYS A 93 -8.33 9.30 19.78
C LYS A 93 -9.34 8.30 20.35
N GLU A 94 -10.62 8.64 20.31
CA GLU A 94 -11.68 7.74 20.76
C GLU A 94 -11.87 6.49 19.90
N VAL A 95 -11.67 6.59 18.58
CA VAL A 95 -11.83 5.48 17.63
C VAL A 95 -10.65 4.52 17.72
N VAL A 96 -9.44 5.06 17.85
CA VAL A 96 -8.22 4.26 17.95
C VAL A 96 -8.16 3.53 19.29
N GLY A 97 -8.55 4.18 20.39
CA GLY A 97 -8.36 3.66 21.74
C GLY A 97 -6.88 3.47 22.08
N GLU A 98 -6.56 3.22 23.35
CA GLU A 98 -5.22 2.74 23.73
C GLU A 98 -5.24 1.20 23.82
N PRO A 99 -4.23 0.44 23.31
CA PRO A 99 -3.03 0.83 22.56
C PRO A 99 -2.99 0.25 21.11
N ALA A 100 -4.12 -0.17 20.55
CA ALA A 100 -4.18 -0.76 19.21
C ALA A 100 -4.17 0.31 18.12
N TRP A 101 -3.01 0.92 17.87
CA TRP A 101 -2.94 1.97 16.85
C TRP A 101 -3.14 1.38 15.44
N PRO A 102 -4.11 1.90 14.66
CA PRO A 102 -4.32 1.47 13.29
C PRO A 102 -3.17 1.91 12.38
N VAL A 103 -3.03 1.23 11.25
CA VAL A 103 -2.24 1.75 10.13
C VAL A 103 -2.92 3.03 9.65
N LEU A 104 -2.33 4.18 9.98
CA LEU A 104 -2.71 5.46 9.38
C LEU A 104 -2.14 5.53 7.97
N LEU A 105 -3.03 5.54 6.98
CA LEU A 105 -2.67 5.86 5.60
C LEU A 105 -2.31 7.35 5.54
N GLY A 106 -1.01 7.62 5.43
CA GLY A 106 -0.44 8.96 5.22
C GLY A 106 -0.14 9.20 3.74
N PHE A 107 -0.19 10.48 3.34
CA PHE A 107 0.00 10.99 1.97
C PHE A 107 1.29 10.51 1.27
N SER A 108 2.30 10.09 2.04
CA SER A 108 3.64 9.75 1.53
C SER A 108 3.77 8.35 0.90
N LEU A 109 2.75 7.47 0.99
CA LEU A 109 2.94 6.03 0.73
C LEU A 109 2.27 5.49 -0.54
N MET A 110 1.68 6.33 -1.39
CA MET A 110 0.82 5.82 -2.48
C MET A 110 1.39 5.90 -3.89
N SER A 111 2.61 6.40 -4.02
CA SER A 111 3.37 6.31 -5.28
C SER A 111 4.86 6.12 -4.99
N PRO A 112 5.40 4.89 -4.92
CA PRO A 112 6.66 4.70 -5.59
C PRO A 112 6.37 4.81 -7.09
N PRO A 113 6.96 5.78 -7.83
CA PRO A 113 6.94 5.69 -9.27
C PRO A 113 7.54 4.34 -9.65
N SER A 114 7.05 3.73 -10.74
CA SER A 114 7.86 2.71 -11.40
C SER A 114 9.26 3.31 -11.64
N PRO A 115 10.35 2.53 -11.61
CA PRO A 115 11.69 3.06 -11.95
C PRO A 115 11.73 3.80 -13.28
N ARG A 116 10.75 3.53 -14.16
CA ARG A 116 10.56 4.12 -15.48
C ARG A 116 9.87 5.51 -15.49
N THR A 117 9.26 5.94 -14.39
CA THR A 117 8.52 7.22 -14.27
C THR A 117 9.21 8.29 -13.42
N LEU A 118 10.46 8.07 -13.00
CA LEU A 118 11.27 9.12 -12.38
C LEU A 118 11.65 10.17 -13.44
N ASN A 119 10.89 11.27 -13.51
CA ASN A 119 11.29 12.45 -14.27
C ASN A 119 12.35 13.23 -13.47
N PRO A 120 13.60 13.36 -13.97
CA PRO A 120 14.71 13.98 -13.23
C PRO A 120 14.49 15.44 -12.83
N THR A 121 13.52 16.13 -13.42
CA THR A 121 13.33 17.59 -13.24
C THR A 121 12.71 17.99 -11.91
N ASN A 122 11.91 17.13 -11.25
CA ASN A 122 11.18 17.51 -10.03
C ASN A 122 11.94 17.21 -8.72
N TYR A 123 13.11 16.56 -8.79
CA TYR A 123 13.88 16.13 -7.62
C TYR A 123 15.35 16.60 -7.67
N LYS A 124 15.63 17.73 -8.32
CA LYS A 124 17.00 18.27 -8.51
C LYS A 124 17.81 18.45 -7.21
N HIS A 125 17.15 18.57 -6.06
CA HIS A 125 17.80 18.76 -4.75
C HIS A 125 18.15 17.43 -4.05
N LEU A 126 17.57 16.32 -4.50
CA LEU A 126 17.95 14.97 -4.09
C LEU A 126 18.89 14.40 -5.16
N GLN A 127 20.14 14.84 -5.17
CA GLN A 127 21.20 14.12 -5.86
C GLN A 127 21.50 12.82 -5.09
N ALA A 128 20.59 11.85 -5.20
CA ALA A 128 20.92 10.48 -4.87
C ALA A 128 21.93 10.01 -5.93
N PRO A 129 23.07 9.40 -5.56
CA PRO A 129 24.07 8.92 -6.53
C PRO A 129 23.37 8.01 -7.55
N ALA A 130 23.87 7.94 -8.79
CA ALA A 130 23.25 7.25 -9.93
C ALA A 130 22.93 5.73 -9.74
N ARG A 131 23.19 5.18 -8.54
CA ARG A 131 22.88 3.81 -8.09
C ARG A 131 22.05 3.73 -6.81
N ALA A 132 21.63 4.86 -6.22
CA ALA A 132 20.78 4.86 -5.04
C ALA A 132 19.36 4.46 -5.44
N ARG A 133 19.00 3.20 -5.16
CA ARG A 133 17.61 2.75 -5.22
C ARG A 133 16.86 3.31 -4.01
N VAL A 134 15.82 4.08 -4.27
CA VAL A 134 14.88 4.53 -3.23
C VAL A 134 14.00 3.34 -2.87
N ILE A 135 14.22 2.75 -1.70
CA ILE A 135 13.34 1.73 -1.15
C ILE A 135 12.23 2.47 -0.40
N PRO A 136 10.97 2.41 -0.86
CA PRO A 136 9.88 3.01 -0.12
C PRO A 136 9.65 2.19 1.16
N TYR A 137 9.61 2.87 2.30
CA TYR A 137 9.35 2.25 3.59
C TYR A 137 8.38 3.10 4.40
N ARG A 138 7.73 2.45 5.38
CA ARG A 138 6.95 3.14 6.41
C ARG A 138 7.53 2.82 7.77
N VAL A 139 7.82 3.87 8.55
CA VAL A 139 8.18 3.71 9.96
C VAL A 139 6.91 3.68 10.79
N ASP A 140 6.78 2.64 11.61
CA ASP A 140 5.90 2.65 12.77
C ASP A 140 6.64 3.33 13.92
N SER A 141 6.32 4.60 14.15
CA SER A 141 6.95 5.45 15.17
C SER A 141 6.72 4.96 16.60
N HIS A 142 5.79 4.03 16.86
CA HIS A 142 5.53 3.52 18.19
C HIS A 142 6.39 2.29 18.52
N ARG A 143 6.42 1.29 17.63
CA ARG A 143 7.15 0.04 17.86
C ARG A 143 8.58 0.07 17.31
N GLY A 144 8.92 1.12 16.55
CA GLY A 144 10.19 1.24 15.84
C GLY A 144 10.31 0.26 14.67
N ASN A 145 9.19 -0.30 14.20
CA ASN A 145 9.19 -1.23 13.08
C ASN A 145 9.30 -0.46 11.76
N ILE A 146 10.01 -1.02 10.79
CA ILE A 146 10.07 -0.54 9.41
C ILE A 146 9.35 -1.53 8.52
N PHE A 147 8.29 -1.06 7.87
CA PHE A 147 7.57 -1.80 6.85
C PHE A 147 8.25 -1.60 5.50
N CYS A 148 8.75 -2.69 4.91
CA CYS A 148 9.44 -2.75 3.63
C CYS A 148 8.46 -3.11 2.53
N PHE A 149 8.33 -2.25 1.53
CA PHE A 149 7.35 -2.39 0.46
C PHE A 149 7.93 -3.19 -0.70
N LEU A 150 8.04 -4.49 -0.52
CA LEU A 150 8.69 -5.38 -1.49
C LEU A 150 7.71 -5.93 -2.54
N VAL A 151 6.41 -6.03 -2.21
CA VAL A 151 5.39 -6.60 -3.09
C VAL A 151 4.53 -5.51 -3.70
N ASP A 152 4.47 -5.42 -5.03
CA ASP A 152 3.68 -4.39 -5.71
C ASP A 152 2.18 -4.64 -5.58
N GLY A 153 1.44 -3.72 -4.95
CA GLY A 153 -0.02 -3.78 -4.82
C GLY A 153 -0.81 -3.12 -5.96
N ARG A 154 -0.14 -2.49 -6.94
CA ARG A 154 -0.79 -1.76 -8.05
C ARG A 154 -0.70 -2.45 -9.40
N ASN A 155 0.07 -3.53 -9.51
CA ASN A 155 0.24 -4.30 -10.75
C ASN A 155 -0.07 -5.78 -10.52
N ILE A 156 -0.17 -6.54 -11.61
CA ILE A 156 -0.50 -7.96 -11.64
C ILE A 156 0.70 -8.87 -11.85
N ARG A 157 1.92 -8.31 -11.96
CA ARG A 157 3.13 -9.13 -12.12
C ARG A 157 3.48 -9.88 -10.82
N ALA A 158 3.96 -11.10 -10.98
CA ALA A 158 4.62 -11.86 -9.94
C ALA A 158 5.89 -11.15 -9.46
N ASN A 159 6.18 -11.23 -8.17
CA ASN A 159 7.38 -10.67 -7.58
C ASN A 159 8.62 -11.52 -7.89
N ASP A 160 9.76 -10.87 -8.12
CA ASP A 160 11.05 -11.55 -8.14
C ASP A 160 11.49 -11.85 -6.70
N LEU A 161 11.13 -13.04 -6.22
CA LEU A 161 11.40 -13.48 -4.85
C LEU A 161 12.90 -13.68 -4.58
N ALA A 162 13.73 -13.84 -5.62
CA ALA A 162 15.17 -13.99 -5.46
C ALA A 162 15.85 -12.63 -5.30
N ALA A 163 15.47 -11.64 -6.11
CA ALA A 163 16.06 -10.30 -6.07
C ALA A 163 15.55 -9.46 -4.88
N SER A 164 14.28 -9.58 -4.50
CA SER A 164 13.66 -8.70 -3.50
C SER A 164 14.32 -8.75 -2.10
N PRO A 165 14.68 -9.92 -1.53
CA PRO A 165 15.39 -10.00 -0.26
C PRO A 165 16.81 -9.44 -0.31
N GLN A 166 17.51 -9.67 -1.42
CA GLN A 166 18.93 -9.33 -1.56
C GLN A 166 19.13 -7.83 -1.75
N ASP A 167 18.22 -7.18 -2.49
CA ASP A 167 18.38 -5.78 -2.87
C ASP A 167 17.88 -4.80 -1.80
N SER A 168 16.72 -5.06 -1.19
CA SER A 168 16.01 -4.05 -0.39
C SER A 168 16.01 -4.35 1.10
N ALA A 169 15.93 -5.62 1.47
CA ALA A 169 15.88 -5.99 2.87
C ALA A 169 17.26 -5.96 3.52
N GLY A 170 18.32 -6.43 2.85
CA GLY A 170 19.68 -6.37 3.39
C GLY A 170 20.16 -4.94 3.74
N ALA A 171 19.76 -3.94 2.95
CA ALA A 171 20.07 -2.54 3.23
C ALA A 171 19.33 -2.00 4.48
N LEU A 172 18.07 -2.40 4.67
CA LEU A 172 17.26 -1.97 5.81
C LEU A 172 17.56 -2.76 7.08
N GLU A 173 17.93 -4.04 6.96
CA GLU A 173 18.42 -4.87 8.06
C GLU A 173 19.63 -4.23 8.74
N GLY A 174 20.58 -3.69 7.96
CA GLY A 174 21.76 -3.00 8.49
C GLY A 174 21.43 -1.71 9.26
N ILE A 175 20.25 -1.12 9.07
CA ILE A 175 19.84 0.15 9.69
C ILE A 175 19.05 -0.10 10.98
N VAL A 176 18.08 -1.02 10.98
CA VAL A 176 17.17 -1.22 12.11
C VAL A 176 17.23 -2.59 12.77
N GLY A 177 18.00 -3.51 12.22
CA GLY A 177 18.05 -4.90 12.67
C GLY A 177 16.84 -5.73 12.19
N LYS A 178 17.03 -7.04 12.12
CA LYS A 178 16.04 -7.99 11.58
C LYS A 178 14.71 -7.98 12.33
N ASP A 179 14.75 -7.83 13.66
CA ASP A 179 13.55 -7.90 14.52
C ASP A 179 12.59 -6.72 14.34
N LYS A 180 13.04 -5.65 13.67
CA LYS A 180 12.23 -4.46 13.39
C LYS A 180 11.76 -4.39 11.95
N LEU A 181 12.12 -5.36 11.12
CA LEU A 181 11.76 -5.37 9.71
C LEU A 181 10.44 -6.12 9.49
N VAL A 182 9.52 -5.49 8.76
CA VAL A 182 8.23 -6.09 8.40
C VAL A 182 8.06 -6.05 6.89
N VAL A 183 7.94 -7.20 6.22
CA VAL A 183 7.63 -7.23 4.79
C VAL A 183 6.16 -6.84 4.58
N SER A 184 5.93 -5.99 3.59
CA SER A 184 4.59 -5.47 3.26
C SER A 184 4.43 -5.26 1.76
N THR A 185 3.18 -5.08 1.35
CA THR A 185 2.85 -4.57 0.02
C THR A 185 3.16 -3.08 -0.08
N SER A 186 3.39 -2.59 -1.30
CA SER A 186 3.64 -1.17 -1.59
C SER A 186 2.43 -0.28 -1.35
N THR A 187 1.24 -0.80 -1.59
CA THR A 187 -0.04 -0.14 -1.38
C THR A 187 -1.11 -1.18 -1.01
N SER A 188 -2.36 -0.74 -0.82
CA SER A 188 -3.49 -1.66 -0.68
C SER A 188 -3.65 -2.53 -1.92
N LEU A 189 -3.89 -3.83 -1.71
CA LEU A 189 -4.25 -4.77 -2.78
C LEU A 189 -5.65 -4.51 -3.38
N LEU A 190 -6.35 -3.47 -2.91
CA LEU A 190 -7.54 -2.95 -3.60
C LEU A 190 -7.25 -2.68 -5.08
N HIS A 191 -6.03 -2.28 -5.43
CA HIS A 191 -5.68 -1.88 -6.80
C HIS A 191 -5.33 -3.03 -7.75
N THR A 192 -5.49 -4.29 -7.32
CA THR A 192 -5.21 -5.47 -8.14
C THR A 192 -6.41 -6.42 -8.18
N ALA A 193 -6.40 -7.37 -9.11
CA ALA A 193 -7.42 -8.42 -9.19
C ALA A 193 -7.34 -9.35 -7.96
N VAL A 194 -8.42 -10.09 -7.67
CA VAL A 194 -8.57 -10.79 -6.40
C VAL A 194 -7.74 -12.08 -6.35
N ASP A 195 -7.95 -12.99 -7.29
CA ASP A 195 -7.31 -14.32 -7.25
C ASP A 195 -7.10 -14.87 -8.65
N LEU A 196 -5.84 -15.21 -8.97
CA LEU A 196 -5.42 -15.73 -10.26
C LEU A 196 -5.97 -17.14 -10.54
N VAL A 197 -6.35 -17.91 -9.51
CA VAL A 197 -6.95 -19.25 -9.68
C VAL A 197 -8.22 -19.20 -10.53
N ASN A 198 -8.90 -18.06 -10.56
CA ASN A 198 -10.12 -17.86 -11.35
C ASN A 198 -9.85 -17.63 -12.85
N GLU A 199 -8.60 -17.47 -13.28
CA GLU A 199 -8.26 -17.30 -14.69
C GLU A 199 -8.21 -18.66 -15.39
N THR A 200 -9.32 -19.07 -16.00
CA THR A 200 -9.44 -20.40 -16.65
C THR A 200 -8.98 -20.43 -18.11
N LYS A 201 -8.74 -19.26 -18.72
CA LYS A 201 -8.43 -19.13 -20.15
C LYS A 201 -6.98 -18.80 -20.47
N LEU A 202 -6.24 -18.28 -19.48
CA LEU A 202 -4.82 -18.02 -19.63
C LEU A 202 -4.06 -19.35 -19.58
N ASP A 203 -3.06 -19.49 -20.44
CA ASP A 203 -2.12 -20.61 -20.39
C ASP A 203 -1.21 -20.51 -19.16
N ASP A 204 -0.58 -21.64 -18.84
CA ASP A 204 0.22 -21.77 -17.61
C ASP A 204 1.51 -20.95 -17.65
N GLU A 205 2.07 -20.70 -18.84
CA GLU A 205 3.25 -19.86 -19.00
C GLU A 205 2.92 -18.41 -18.65
N ILE A 206 1.86 -17.84 -19.22
CA ILE A 206 1.42 -16.47 -18.89
C ILE A 206 1.04 -16.38 -17.42
N LYS A 207 0.32 -17.36 -16.87
CA LYS A 207 -0.04 -17.38 -15.45
C LYS A 207 1.19 -17.35 -14.54
N SER A 208 2.29 -18.01 -14.92
CA SER A 208 3.53 -18.02 -14.14
C SER A 208 4.14 -16.62 -13.97
N TRP A 209 3.82 -15.66 -14.87
CA TRP A 209 4.30 -14.29 -14.79
C TRP A 209 3.42 -13.37 -13.93
N LEU A 210 2.27 -13.87 -13.46
CA LEU A 210 1.24 -13.09 -12.81
C LEU A 210 1.08 -13.46 -11.33
N ALA A 211 0.69 -12.47 -10.53
CA ALA A 211 0.24 -12.63 -9.16
C ALA A 211 -0.88 -11.62 -8.88
N PHE A 212 -2.04 -12.11 -8.43
CA PHE A 212 -3.17 -11.27 -7.98
C PHE A 212 -3.13 -11.12 -6.46
N ALA A 213 -4.14 -10.50 -5.84
CA ALA A 213 -4.11 -10.19 -4.41
C ALA A 213 -3.86 -11.43 -3.53
N ALA A 214 -4.50 -12.56 -3.80
CA ALA A 214 -4.30 -13.81 -3.07
C ALA A 214 -2.84 -14.29 -3.15
N GLN A 215 -2.26 -14.30 -4.36
CA GLN A 215 -0.87 -14.71 -4.58
C GLN A 215 0.11 -13.73 -3.93
N LYS A 216 -0.18 -12.42 -3.96
CA LYS A 216 0.66 -11.38 -3.33
C LYS A 216 0.74 -11.51 -1.82
N VAL A 217 -0.31 -12.00 -1.16
CA VAL A 217 -0.26 -12.33 0.28
C VAL A 217 0.72 -13.49 0.53
N VAL A 218 0.77 -14.48 -0.37
CA VAL A 218 1.74 -15.59 -0.30
C VAL A 218 3.17 -15.07 -0.54
N GLU A 219 3.38 -14.18 -1.51
CA GLU A 219 4.68 -13.55 -1.77
C GLU A 219 5.22 -12.80 -0.54
N VAL A 220 4.38 -12.00 0.13
CA VAL A 220 4.77 -11.31 1.37
C VAL A 220 5.24 -12.30 2.44
N ASN A 221 4.50 -13.39 2.64
CA ASN A 221 4.87 -14.42 3.62
C ASN A 221 6.16 -15.15 3.24
N ALA A 222 6.35 -15.48 1.97
CA ALA A 222 7.56 -16.13 1.48
C ALA A 222 8.80 -15.25 1.69
N LEU A 223 8.70 -13.96 1.36
CA LEU A 223 9.76 -12.97 1.60
C LEU A 223 10.04 -12.80 3.10
N ALA A 224 9.00 -12.73 3.94
CA ALA A 224 9.17 -12.62 5.38
C ALA A 224 9.92 -13.83 5.98
N LYS A 225 9.57 -15.06 5.56
CA LYS A 225 10.26 -16.29 5.95
C LYS A 225 11.71 -16.31 5.49
N ALA A 226 11.96 -15.91 4.25
CA ALA A 226 13.32 -15.83 3.69
C ALA A 226 14.22 -14.89 4.52
N LEU A 227 13.68 -13.75 4.97
CA LEU A 227 14.41 -12.80 5.82
C LEU A 227 14.65 -13.30 7.24
N ALA A 228 13.71 -14.07 7.78
CA ALA A 228 13.86 -14.77 9.05
C ALA A 228 14.88 -15.93 9.00
N GLY A 229 15.49 -16.21 7.84
CA GLY A 229 16.41 -17.35 7.65
C GLY A 229 15.71 -18.70 7.59
N GLN A 230 14.37 -18.71 7.54
CA GLN A 230 13.56 -19.91 7.35
C GLN A 230 13.44 -20.14 5.85
N LYS A 231 14.37 -20.91 5.29
CA LYS A 231 14.18 -21.50 3.97
C LYS A 231 13.25 -22.69 4.09
N ASP A 232 11.97 -22.44 4.31
CA ASP A 232 10.99 -23.46 3.95
C ASP A 232 10.93 -23.51 2.43
N GLU A 233 10.99 -24.72 1.87
CA GLU A 233 10.29 -25.02 0.63
C GLU A 233 8.81 -24.81 0.91
N VAL A 234 8.34 -23.56 0.93
CA VAL A 234 6.91 -23.32 0.82
C VAL A 234 6.53 -24.00 -0.48
N PRO A 235 5.61 -24.98 -0.48
CA PRO A 235 5.00 -25.43 -1.72
C PRO A 235 4.21 -24.23 -2.19
N LEU A 236 4.88 -23.34 -2.94
CA LEU A 236 4.21 -22.41 -3.80
C LEU A 236 3.30 -23.32 -4.63
N PRO A 237 1.99 -23.02 -4.77
CA PRO A 237 1.17 -23.77 -5.69
C PRO A 237 1.96 -23.88 -6.98
N ILE A 238 2.06 -25.10 -7.53
CA ILE A 238 3.03 -25.64 -8.51
C ILE A 238 3.37 -24.69 -9.71
N PHE A 239 2.62 -23.61 -9.86
CA PHE A 239 2.79 -22.49 -10.78
C PHE A 239 3.98 -21.53 -10.51
N ILE A 240 4.71 -21.61 -9.39
CA ILE A 240 5.90 -20.78 -9.14
C ILE A 240 7.15 -21.64 -8.94
N SER A 241 7.38 -22.57 -9.87
CA SER A 241 8.70 -23.18 -10.05
C SER A 241 9.05 -23.23 -11.53
N ALA A 242 8.83 -22.14 -12.25
CA ALA A 242 9.64 -21.83 -13.40
C ALA A 242 10.90 -21.16 -12.86
N GLU A 243 11.98 -21.94 -12.76
CA GLU A 243 13.32 -21.39 -12.80
C GLU A 243 13.33 -20.30 -13.88
N VAL A 244 13.54 -19.04 -13.48
CA VAL A 244 13.58 -17.89 -14.40
C VAL A 244 14.82 -18.07 -15.28
N ARG A 245 14.71 -18.97 -16.26
CA ARG A 245 15.57 -18.98 -17.43
C ARG A 245 15.19 -17.74 -18.20
N GLY A 246 16.16 -16.84 -18.30
CA GLY A 246 15.98 -15.46 -18.73
C GLY A 246 15.01 -15.32 -19.91
N CYS A 247 14.12 -14.34 -19.76
CA CYS A 247 13.32 -13.82 -20.87
C CYS A 247 14.25 -13.47 -22.04
N PRO A 248 14.11 -14.09 -23.23
CA PRO A 248 14.96 -13.81 -24.38
C PRO A 248 14.47 -12.56 -25.10
N GLN A 249 14.56 -11.40 -24.45
CA GLN A 249 14.59 -10.10 -25.11
C GLN A 249 15.53 -9.14 -24.36
N SER A 250 16.81 -9.50 -24.30
CA SER A 250 17.89 -8.53 -24.22
C SER A 250 18.82 -8.80 -25.38
N THR A 251 18.88 -7.85 -26.30
CA THR A 251 19.88 -7.69 -27.34
C THR A 251 21.27 -8.13 -26.84
N GLU A 252 21.93 -8.98 -27.62
CA GLU A 252 23.30 -9.44 -27.38
C GLU A 252 24.22 -8.28 -26.98
N VAL A 253 24.93 -8.44 -25.86
CA VAL A 253 26.28 -7.87 -25.73
C VAL A 253 27.19 -9.05 -25.45
N ARG A 254 27.84 -9.53 -26.52
CA ARG A 254 28.92 -10.52 -26.45
C ARG A 254 30.14 -9.84 -25.83
N TYR A 255 30.75 -10.48 -24.85
CA TYR A 255 32.16 -10.22 -24.50
C TYR A 255 32.94 -11.51 -24.78
N SER A 256 33.81 -11.48 -25.78
CA SER A 256 34.88 -12.46 -25.93
C SER A 256 36.00 -12.08 -24.98
N ALA A 257 36.42 -13.02 -24.13
CA ALA A 257 37.72 -12.93 -23.48
C ALA A 257 38.79 -13.38 -24.48
N SER A 258 39.73 -12.50 -24.81
CA SER A 258 41.06 -12.89 -25.27
C SER A 258 42.00 -12.88 -24.06
N MET A 259 42.86 -13.91 -24.00
CA MET A 259 43.79 -14.24 -22.91
C MET A 259 44.62 -13.08 -22.39
#